data_AF-A0A7Z6ZSP9-F1
#
_entry.id   AF-A0A7Z6ZSP9-F1
#
_cell.length_a   1.000
_cell.length_b   1.000
_cell.length_c   1.000
_cell.angle_alpha   90.00
_cell.angle_beta   90.00
_cell.angle_gamma   90.00
#
_symmetry.space_group_name_H-M   'P 1'
#
loop_
_entity.id
_entity.type
_entity.pdbx_description
1 polymer ?
#
loop_
_entity_poly.entity_id
_entity_poly.type
_entity_poly.pdbx_seq_one_letter_code
_entity_poly.pdbx_strand_id
1 'polypeptide(L)'
;MRPASLGYNGCNSTGNACCNGGNKTRFSGAMTTDVKRKRYQFDLAALQRMAAVNYALLQTMVENLKTATARRIKVGRQLHFTIEVTETAPYTTEVRIQQQSITQQLPGLKETQLDVRLYHDAQLAEVVRSQGIERLQPVYPQPNPNMHQPDEKHQMNQFLSDWLQMIKRSGLAQEI
;
A
#
# COMPACT_ATOMS: atom_id res chain seq x y z
N MET A 1 6.59 -62.25 -23.07
CA MET A 1 7.61 -63.29 -23.26
C MET A 1 8.99 -62.64 -23.18
N ARG A 2 9.83 -63.02 -22.19
CA ARG A 2 11.30 -62.75 -22.16
C ARG A 2 12.02 -63.87 -22.92
N PRO A 3 13.28 -63.71 -23.36
CA PRO A 3 14.47 -63.98 -22.51
C PRO A 3 15.56 -62.87 -22.63
N ALA A 4 16.33 -62.51 -21.58
CA ALA A 4 17.63 -63.07 -21.10
C ALA A 4 18.77 -62.95 -22.14
N SER A 5 19.98 -62.40 -21.91
CA SER A 5 20.93 -62.50 -20.78
C SER A 5 22.15 -61.59 -21.11
N LEU A 6 22.83 -60.92 -20.16
CA LEU A 6 24.17 -61.19 -19.56
C LEU A 6 24.66 -59.79 -19.11
N GLY A 7 25.23 -59.48 -17.95
CA GLY A 7 26.01 -60.25 -17.00
C GLY A 7 27.42 -59.65 -16.91
N TYR A 8 27.85 -59.27 -15.69
CA TYR A 8 29.24 -59.03 -15.23
C TYR A 8 29.94 -57.72 -15.66
N ASN A 9 30.81 -57.06 -14.88
CA ASN A 9 31.18 -57.00 -13.45
C ASN A 9 32.28 -55.91 -13.37
N GLY A 10 32.52 -55.31 -12.20
CA GLY A 10 33.85 -54.76 -11.90
C GLY A 10 33.89 -53.46 -11.11
N CYS A 11 33.72 -53.57 -9.79
CA CYS A 11 34.44 -52.68 -8.88
C CYS A 11 35.95 -52.89 -9.06
N ASN A 12 36.75 -51.83 -8.95
CA ASN A 12 37.95 -51.95 -8.10
C ASN A 12 38.44 -50.62 -7.56
N SER A 13 38.68 -50.69 -6.27
CA SER A 13 39.16 -49.69 -5.34
C SER A 13 40.67 -49.52 -5.44
N THR A 14 41.16 -48.43 -4.84
CA THR A 14 42.50 -48.23 -4.24
C THR A 14 43.71 -47.94 -5.14
N GLY A 15 44.44 -46.86 -4.80
CA GLY A 15 45.86 -46.71 -5.14
C GLY A 15 46.36 -45.29 -5.38
N ASN A 16 46.79 -44.62 -4.32
CA ASN A 16 47.54 -43.35 -4.30
C ASN A 16 48.78 -43.34 -5.23
N ALA A 17 49.09 -42.18 -5.85
CA ALA A 17 50.24 -41.33 -5.47
C ALA A 17 50.73 -40.36 -6.58
N CYS A 18 50.83 -39.08 -6.19
CA CYS A 18 51.90 -38.11 -6.50
C CYS A 18 52.15 -37.65 -7.97
N CYS A 19 51.82 -36.38 -8.27
CA CYS A 19 52.79 -35.26 -8.29
C CYS A 19 52.23 -33.99 -8.97
N ASN A 20 52.19 -32.91 -8.16
CA ASN A 20 52.42 -31.49 -8.44
C ASN A 20 52.03 -30.82 -9.78
N GLY A 21 51.24 -29.75 -9.63
CA GLY A 21 51.67 -28.44 -10.13
C GLY A 21 50.60 -27.67 -10.91
N GLY A 22 50.13 -26.54 -10.36
CA GLY A 22 49.65 -25.44 -11.20
C GLY A 22 48.34 -24.78 -10.78
N ASN A 23 48.49 -23.64 -10.13
CA ASN A 23 47.58 -22.48 -10.10
C ASN A 23 46.24 -22.54 -9.36
N LYS A 24 46.33 -21.94 -8.16
CA LYS A 24 45.32 -21.09 -7.50
C LYS A 24 44.38 -20.38 -8.49
N THR A 25 43.12 -20.78 -8.47
CA THR A 25 42.00 -19.84 -8.63
C THR A 25 41.11 -19.97 -7.40
N ARG A 26 41.40 -19.13 -6.39
CA ARG A 26 40.43 -18.74 -5.37
C ARG A 26 39.30 -18.02 -6.11
N PHE A 27 38.29 -18.75 -6.56
CA PHE A 27 36.98 -18.16 -6.74
C PHE A 27 36.38 -18.00 -5.34
N SER A 28 36.62 -16.81 -4.79
CA SER A 28 35.95 -16.31 -3.60
C SER A 28 34.45 -16.54 -3.78
N GLY A 29 33.86 -17.39 -2.93
CA GLY A 29 32.42 -17.47 -2.79
C GLY A 29 31.91 -16.05 -2.59
N ALA A 30 31.07 -15.59 -3.53
CA ALA A 30 30.38 -14.34 -3.39
C ALA A 30 29.59 -14.43 -2.08
N MET A 31 29.99 -13.64 -1.07
CA MET A 31 29.14 -13.34 0.06
C MET A 31 27.91 -12.63 -0.51
N THR A 32 26.86 -13.38 -0.85
CA THR A 32 25.53 -12.80 -0.93
C THR A 32 25.20 -12.39 0.49
N THR A 33 25.46 -11.12 0.83
CA THR A 33 24.98 -10.53 2.06
C THR A 33 23.47 -10.73 2.07
N ASP A 34 22.99 -11.68 2.88
CA ASP A 34 21.59 -11.85 3.17
C ASP A 34 21.10 -10.50 3.72
N VAL A 35 20.39 -9.75 2.88
CA VAL A 35 19.76 -8.50 3.29
C VAL A 35 18.72 -8.91 4.31
N LYS A 36 19.08 -8.87 5.59
CA LYS A 36 18.17 -9.10 6.72
C LYS A 36 16.99 -8.17 6.53
N ARG A 37 15.89 -8.70 5.97
CA ARG A 37 14.65 -7.95 5.80
C ARG A 37 14.17 -7.61 7.20
N LYS A 38 14.23 -6.33 7.58
CA LYS A 38 13.62 -5.86 8.83
C LYS A 38 12.17 -6.31 8.81
N ARG A 39 11.82 -7.17 9.76
CA ARG A 39 10.44 -7.62 9.94
C ARG A 39 9.60 -6.39 10.20
N TYR A 40 8.66 -6.10 9.31
CA TYR A 40 7.72 -4.99 9.48
C TYR A 40 7.01 -5.15 10.83
N GLN A 41 7.22 -4.19 11.73
CA GLN A 41 6.53 -4.12 13.01
C GLN A 41 5.36 -3.15 12.84
N PHE A 42 4.16 -3.73 12.81
CA PHE A 42 2.93 -2.99 12.63
C PHE A 42 2.49 -2.40 13.97
N ASP A 43 2.61 -1.08 14.14
CA ASP A 43 2.07 -0.36 15.30
C ASP A 43 0.56 -0.12 15.10
N LEU A 44 -0.24 -1.07 15.59
CA LEU A 44 -1.70 -0.98 15.54
C LEU A 44 -2.22 0.24 16.29
N ALA A 45 -1.59 0.62 17.41
CA ALA A 45 -2.04 1.74 18.23
C ALA A 45 -1.79 3.09 17.53
N ALA A 46 -0.69 3.23 16.79
CA ALA A 46 -0.47 4.40 15.94
C ALA A 46 -1.53 4.50 14.83
N LEU A 47 -1.86 3.39 14.17
CA LEU A 47 -2.87 3.37 13.12
C LEU A 47 -4.27 3.73 13.64
N GLN A 48 -4.68 3.17 14.78
CA GLN A 48 -5.97 3.49 15.39
C GLN A 48 -6.06 4.96 15.80
N ARG A 49 -4.99 5.53 16.37
CA ARG A 49 -4.94 6.97 16.71
C ARG A 49 -5.09 7.84 15.46
N MET A 50 -4.38 7.51 14.39
CA MET A 50 -4.50 8.21 13.11
C MET A 50 -5.92 8.11 12.54
N ALA A 51 -6.50 6.92 12.54
CA ALA A 51 -7.87 6.70 12.06
C ALA A 51 -8.92 7.46 12.87
N ALA A 52 -8.76 7.56 14.20
CA ALA A 52 -9.65 8.34 15.06
C ALA A 52 -9.56 9.86 14.79
N VAL A 53 -8.34 10.37 14.59
CA VAL A 53 -8.13 11.77 14.20
C VAL A 53 -8.76 12.05 12.83
N ASN A 54 -8.57 11.14 11.87
CA ASN A 54 -9.16 11.27 10.54
C ASN A 54 -10.69 11.27 10.58
N TYR A 55 -11.28 10.41 11.42
CA TYR A 55 -12.73 10.40 11.63
C TYR A 55 -13.22 11.75 12.14
N ALA A 56 -12.62 12.27 13.21
CA ALA A 56 -13.04 13.54 13.79
C ALA A 56 -12.95 14.70 12.78
N LEU A 57 -11.88 14.76 11.98
CA LEU A 57 -11.72 15.77 10.94
C LEU A 57 -12.75 15.61 9.82
N LEU A 58 -12.87 14.41 9.27
CA LEU A 58 -13.74 14.16 8.12
C LEU A 58 -15.21 14.31 8.50
N GLN A 59 -15.60 13.87 9.70
CA GLN A 59 -16.95 14.04 10.22
C GLN A 59 -17.37 15.51 10.19
N THR A 60 -16.52 16.46 10.63
CA THR A 60 -16.84 17.89 10.57
C THR A 60 -17.02 18.44 9.15
N MET A 61 -16.40 17.80 8.16
CA MET A 61 -16.50 18.20 6.75
C MET A 61 -17.73 17.63 6.06
N VAL A 62 -18.28 16.51 6.56
CA VAL A 62 -19.45 15.84 5.98
C VAL A 62 -20.72 16.00 6.82
N GLU A 63 -20.60 16.51 8.04
CA GLU A 63 -21.72 16.92 8.88
C GLU A 63 -22.54 17.96 8.09
N ASN A 64 -23.78 17.59 7.74
CA ASN A 64 -24.74 18.30 6.88
C ASN A 64 -24.69 18.01 5.36
N LEU A 65 -23.80 17.15 4.86
CA LEU A 65 -23.87 16.69 3.48
C LEU A 65 -24.88 15.54 3.35
N LYS A 66 -25.77 15.63 2.36
CA LYS A 66 -26.62 14.51 1.94
C LYS A 66 -25.84 13.60 0.99
N THR A 67 -26.27 12.34 0.87
CA THR A 67 -25.74 11.42 -0.13
C THR A 67 -25.82 12.04 -1.54
N ALA A 68 -24.81 11.80 -2.38
CA ALA A 68 -24.62 12.40 -3.70
C ALA A 68 -24.50 13.93 -3.71
N THR A 69 -24.21 14.55 -2.56
CA THR A 69 -23.85 15.98 -2.48
C THR A 69 -22.34 16.09 -2.33
N ALA A 70 -21.74 16.91 -3.21
CA ALA A 70 -20.32 17.21 -3.20
C ALA A 70 -20.06 18.60 -2.61
N ARG A 71 -19.10 18.69 -1.71
CA ARG A 71 -18.55 19.93 -1.16
C ARG A 71 -17.20 20.21 -1.81
N ARG A 72 -17.07 21.37 -2.43
CA ARG A 72 -15.80 21.84 -3.02
C ARG A 72 -15.07 22.72 -2.01
N ILE A 73 -13.80 22.44 -1.80
CA ILE A 73 -12.96 23.17 -0.87
C ILE A 73 -11.70 23.62 -1.59
N LYS A 74 -11.41 24.91 -1.53
CA LYS A 74 -10.17 25.47 -2.06
C LYS A 74 -9.09 25.54 -0.97
N VAL A 75 -7.92 25.00 -1.28
CA VAL A 75 -6.75 24.99 -0.40
C VAL A 75 -5.64 25.80 -1.07
N GLY A 76 -5.42 27.02 -0.58
CA GLY A 76 -4.43 27.94 -1.15
C GLY A 76 -4.81 28.43 -2.55
N ARG A 77 -3.82 28.57 -3.45
CA ARG A 77 -4.03 29.13 -4.80
C ARG A 77 -4.34 28.10 -5.88
N GLN A 78 -3.89 26.86 -5.72
CA GLN A 78 -3.81 25.88 -6.81
C GLN A 78 -4.46 24.52 -6.53
N LEU A 79 -4.88 24.27 -5.29
CA LEU A 79 -5.45 22.97 -4.92
C LEU A 79 -6.94 23.13 -4.67
N HIS A 80 -7.74 22.30 -5.34
CA HIS A 80 -9.15 22.13 -5.05
C HIS A 80 -9.40 20.69 -4.63
N PHE A 81 -10.19 20.53 -3.58
CA PHE A 81 -10.66 19.24 -3.11
C PHE A 81 -12.17 19.17 -3.28
N THR A 82 -12.65 18.02 -3.74
CA THR A 82 -14.07 17.70 -3.74
C THR A 82 -14.30 16.56 -2.77
N ILE A 83 -15.20 16.76 -1.81
CA ILE A 83 -15.62 15.76 -0.83
C ILE A 83 -17.07 15.40 -1.12
N GLU A 84 -17.35 14.15 -1.44
CA GLU A 84 -18.69 13.67 -1.79
C GLU A 84 -19.07 12.48 -0.91
N VAL A 85 -20.28 12.47 -0.36
CA VAL A 85 -20.83 11.29 0.30
C VAL A 85 -21.40 10.34 -0.75
N THR A 86 -20.75 9.20 -0.98
CA THR A 86 -21.15 8.24 -2.01
C THR A 86 -22.19 7.24 -1.51
N GLU A 87 -22.10 6.84 -0.24
CA GLU A 87 -23.01 5.87 0.37
C GLU A 87 -23.21 6.21 1.85
N THR A 88 -24.41 5.97 2.35
CA THR A 88 -24.75 6.14 3.77
C THR A 88 -25.51 4.91 4.26
N ALA A 89 -24.99 4.27 5.29
CA ALA A 89 -25.58 3.14 5.98
C ALA A 89 -25.68 3.45 7.50
N PRO A 90 -26.43 2.68 8.31
CA PRO A 90 -26.71 3.04 9.71
C PRO A 90 -25.47 3.28 10.59
N TYR A 91 -24.38 2.56 10.33
CA TYR A 91 -23.15 2.63 11.12
C TYR A 91 -21.92 3.03 10.31
N THR A 92 -22.08 3.23 8.99
CA THR A 92 -20.97 3.58 8.12
C THR A 92 -21.35 4.58 7.06
N THR A 93 -20.45 5.50 6.75
CA THR A 93 -20.57 6.41 5.61
C THR A 93 -19.37 6.24 4.69
N GLU A 94 -19.61 6.11 3.39
CA GLU A 94 -18.55 6.17 2.38
C GLU A 94 -18.45 7.58 1.82
N VAL A 95 -17.23 8.09 1.77
CA VAL A 95 -16.89 9.43 1.31
C VAL A 95 -15.79 9.33 0.29
N ARG A 96 -15.98 9.99 -0.84
CA ARG A 96 -14.98 10.17 -1.87
C ARG A 96 -14.31 11.53 -1.70
N ILE A 97 -12.98 11.54 -1.69
CA ILE A 97 -12.17 12.75 -1.69
C ILE A 97 -11.35 12.77 -2.97
N GLN A 98 -11.48 13.84 -3.74
CA GLN A 98 -10.78 14.04 -5.01
C GLN A 98 -9.98 15.33 -4.98
N GLN A 99 -8.71 15.28 -5.38
CA GLN A 99 -7.86 16.44 -5.61
C GLN A 99 -7.93 16.81 -7.10
N GLN A 100 -8.47 17.99 -7.38
CA GLN A 100 -8.53 18.56 -8.72
C GLN A 100 -7.39 19.55 -8.93
N SER A 101 -6.67 19.39 -10.04
CA SER A 101 -5.61 20.32 -10.45
C SER A 101 -6.22 21.50 -11.21
N ILE A 102 -5.82 22.74 -10.89
CA ILE A 102 -6.24 23.94 -11.64
C ILE A 102 -5.59 23.98 -13.03
N THR A 103 -4.37 23.45 -13.17
CA THR A 103 -3.67 23.44 -14.43
C THR A 103 -4.32 22.38 -15.34
N GLN A 104 -4.82 22.86 -16.48
CA GLN A 104 -5.41 22.11 -17.60
C GLN A 104 -5.08 20.62 -17.55
N GLN A 105 -6.10 19.78 -17.35
CA GLN A 105 -5.95 18.32 -17.31
C GLN A 105 -5.12 17.88 -18.53
N LEU A 106 -3.88 17.45 -18.28
CA LEU A 106 -3.07 16.84 -19.32
C LEU A 106 -3.80 15.56 -19.77
N PRO A 107 -3.96 15.33 -21.09
CA PRO A 107 -4.60 14.12 -21.58
C PRO A 107 -3.96 12.88 -20.95
N GLY A 108 -4.74 12.14 -20.15
CA GLY A 108 -4.30 10.91 -19.49
C GLY A 108 -3.87 11.03 -18.02
N LEU A 109 -3.77 12.24 -17.43
CA LEU A 109 -3.52 12.38 -16.00
C LEU A 109 -4.83 12.18 -15.21
N LYS A 110 -4.91 11.11 -14.42
CA LYS A 110 -6.05 10.89 -13.51
C LYS A 110 -5.91 11.79 -12.29
N GLU A 111 -7.02 12.42 -11.89
CA GLU A 111 -7.10 13.15 -10.63
C GLU A 111 -6.92 12.21 -9.45
N THR A 112 -6.27 12.71 -8.38
CA THR A 112 -6.02 11.86 -7.22
C THR A 112 -7.30 11.67 -6.44
N GLN A 113 -7.67 10.41 -6.20
CA GLN A 113 -8.91 10.02 -5.53
C GLN A 113 -8.64 9.02 -4.40
N LEU A 114 -9.31 9.24 -3.27
CA LEU A 114 -9.42 8.31 -2.16
C LEU A 114 -10.90 8.06 -1.87
N ASP A 115 -11.28 6.79 -1.73
CA ASP A 115 -12.56 6.43 -1.14
C ASP A 115 -12.31 6.02 0.32
N VAL A 116 -12.97 6.72 1.23
CA VAL A 116 -12.79 6.64 2.67
C VAL A 116 -14.09 6.14 3.30
N ARG A 117 -13.98 5.19 4.21
CA ARG A 117 -15.12 4.72 5.00
C ARG A 117 -15.00 5.23 6.43
N LEU A 118 -16.05 5.88 6.92
CA LEU A 118 -16.21 6.28 8.32
C LEU A 118 -17.03 5.21 9.02
N TYR A 119 -16.52 4.69 10.13
CA TYR A 119 -17.20 3.80 11.07
C TYR A 119 -17.67 4.62 12.26
N HIS A 120 -19.00 4.77 12.41
CA HIS A 120 -19.58 5.67 13.40
C HIS A 120 -19.59 5.10 14.82
N ASP A 121 -19.64 3.77 14.92
CA ASP A 121 -19.58 3.01 16.17
C ASP A 121 -18.17 3.04 16.79
N ALA A 122 -17.15 2.77 15.98
CA ALA A 122 -15.75 2.78 16.39
C ALA A 122 -15.13 4.19 16.34
N GLN A 123 -15.79 5.16 15.70
CA GLN A 123 -15.29 6.50 15.43
C GLN A 123 -13.93 6.49 14.70
N LEU A 124 -13.83 5.65 13.67
CA LEU A 124 -12.62 5.47 12.88
C LEU A 124 -12.88 5.76 11.40
N ALA A 125 -11.90 6.37 10.73
CA ALA A 125 -11.93 6.54 9.29
C ALA A 125 -10.72 5.88 8.64
N GLU A 126 -10.96 5.15 7.56
CA GLU A 126 -9.89 4.50 6.79
C GLU A 126 -10.11 4.59 5.28
N VAL A 127 -9.00 4.63 4.54
CA VAL A 127 -9.03 4.55 3.08
C VAL A 127 -9.34 3.12 2.67
N VAL A 128 -10.48 2.91 2.01
CA VAL A 128 -10.90 1.59 1.50
C VAL A 128 -10.44 1.35 0.06
N ARG A 129 -10.39 2.42 -0.75
CA ARG A 129 -9.94 2.38 -2.16
C ARG A 129 -9.05 3.57 -2.49
N SER A 130 -8.07 3.36 -3.35
CA SER A 130 -7.23 4.40 -3.94
C SER A 130 -7.19 4.20 -5.46
N GLN A 131 -6.77 5.21 -6.23
CA GLN A 131 -6.76 5.15 -7.70
C GLN A 131 -6.27 3.82 -8.27
N GLY A 132 -7.16 3.10 -8.96
CA GLY A 132 -6.83 1.82 -9.62
C GLY A 132 -6.75 0.60 -8.71
N ILE A 133 -7.02 0.74 -7.41
CA ILE A 133 -7.05 -0.37 -6.43
C ILE A 133 -8.40 -0.41 -5.74
N GLU A 134 -9.20 -1.43 -6.03
CA GLU A 134 -10.56 -1.58 -5.49
C GLU A 134 -10.61 -1.95 -4.01
N ARG A 135 -9.54 -2.55 -3.46
CA ARG A 135 -9.48 -2.94 -2.05
C ARG A 135 -8.03 -3.01 -1.55
N LEU A 136 -7.69 -2.13 -0.60
CA LEU A 136 -6.39 -2.14 0.07
C LEU A 136 -6.33 -3.25 1.13
N GLN A 137 -5.31 -4.10 1.07
CA GLN A 137 -5.07 -5.11 2.11
C GLN A 137 -4.23 -4.54 3.27
N PRO A 138 -4.49 -4.94 4.52
CA PRO A 138 -3.73 -4.45 5.67
C PRO A 138 -2.23 -4.78 5.61
N VAL A 139 -1.88 -5.96 5.07
CA VAL A 139 -0.51 -6.44 4.89
C VAL A 139 -0.48 -7.37 3.67
N TYR A 140 0.50 -7.19 2.78
CA TYR A 140 0.73 -8.10 1.65
C TYR A 140 1.84 -9.11 1.99
N PRO A 141 1.58 -10.45 1.95
CA PRO A 141 2.59 -11.46 2.20
C PRO A 141 3.66 -11.46 1.09
N GLN A 142 4.90 -11.74 1.46
CA GLN A 142 6.03 -11.82 0.53
C GLN A 142 6.42 -13.28 0.27
N PRO A 143 6.74 -13.66 -0.97
CA PRO A 143 6.92 -12.80 -2.15
C PRO A 143 5.59 -12.38 -2.81
N ASN A 144 5.40 -11.09 -3.01
CA ASN A 144 4.20 -10.55 -3.65
C ASN A 144 4.41 -10.45 -5.17
N PRO A 145 3.71 -11.26 -5.99
CA PRO A 145 3.87 -11.24 -7.45
C PRO A 145 3.44 -9.92 -8.10
N ASN A 146 2.59 -9.14 -7.41
CA ASN A 146 2.13 -7.82 -7.86
C ASN A 146 3.00 -6.66 -7.34
N MET A 147 4.09 -6.96 -6.63
CA MET A 147 5.05 -5.97 -6.09
C MET A 147 4.44 -4.88 -5.18
N HIS A 148 3.30 -5.11 -4.51
CA HIS A 148 2.77 -4.16 -3.52
C HIS A 148 3.71 -4.01 -2.32
N GLN A 149 3.78 -2.79 -1.80
CA GLN A 149 4.53 -2.47 -0.58
C GLN A 149 3.84 -3.09 0.65
N PRO A 150 4.60 -3.61 1.63
CA PRO A 150 4.03 -4.24 2.83
C PRO A 150 3.12 -3.34 3.67
N ASP A 151 3.32 -2.03 3.61
CA ASP A 151 2.68 -0.98 4.44
C ASP A 151 1.76 -0.05 3.63
N GLU A 152 1.32 -0.47 2.43
CA GLU A 152 0.53 0.36 1.52
C GLU A 152 -0.72 0.95 2.20
N LYS A 153 -1.45 0.15 2.99
CA LYS A 153 -2.60 0.63 3.77
C LYS A 153 -2.23 1.74 4.76
N HIS A 154 -1.08 1.61 5.43
CA HIS A 154 -0.59 2.64 6.34
C HIS A 154 -0.26 3.93 5.56
N GLN A 155 0.44 3.82 4.44
CA GLN A 155 0.77 4.96 3.59
C GLN A 155 -0.49 5.68 3.08
N MET A 156 -1.53 4.95 2.69
CA MET A 156 -2.80 5.54 2.24
C MET A 156 -3.53 6.27 3.37
N ASN A 157 -3.58 5.70 4.58
CA ASN A 157 -4.18 6.39 5.73
C ASN A 157 -3.36 7.61 6.18
N GLN A 158 -2.03 7.57 6.06
CA GLN A 158 -1.18 8.74 6.29
C GLN A 158 -1.45 9.83 5.25
N PHE A 159 -1.56 9.45 3.98
CA PHE A 159 -1.88 10.38 2.90
C PHE A 159 -3.24 11.06 3.08
N LEU A 160 -4.26 10.30 3.51
CA LEU A 160 -5.55 10.87 3.93
C LEU A 160 -5.37 11.88 5.07
N SER A 161 -4.57 11.55 6.08
CA SER A 161 -4.32 12.44 7.22
C SER A 161 -3.73 13.78 6.77
N ASP A 162 -2.79 13.74 5.84
CA ASP A 162 -2.15 14.94 5.30
C ASP A 162 -3.16 15.81 4.53
N TRP A 163 -4.04 15.20 3.73
CA TRP A 163 -5.13 15.90 3.04
C TRP A 163 -6.09 16.60 4.02
N LEU A 164 -6.56 15.88 5.03
CA LEU A 164 -7.49 16.43 6.01
C LEU A 164 -6.84 17.57 6.81
N GLN A 165 -5.55 17.45 7.14
CA GLN A 165 -4.81 18.52 7.79
C GLN A 165 -4.64 19.74 6.89
N MET A 166 -4.34 19.56 5.60
CA MET A 166 -4.25 20.65 4.63
C MET A 166 -5.58 21.41 4.53
N ILE A 167 -6.68 20.67 4.37
CA ILE A 167 -8.04 21.22 4.29
C ILE A 167 -8.41 21.97 5.59
N LYS A 168 -8.09 21.39 6.75
CA LYS A 168 -8.34 22.04 8.04
C LYS A 168 -7.55 23.35 8.17
N ARG A 169 -6.28 23.36 7.79
CA ARG A 169 -5.38 24.52 7.93
C ARG A 169 -5.74 25.68 7.03
N SER A 170 -6.25 25.44 5.82
CA SER A 170 -6.73 26.51 4.94
C SER A 170 -8.00 27.18 5.45
N GLY A 171 -8.61 26.63 6.50
CA GLY A 171 -9.98 26.94 6.92
C GLY A 171 -10.96 26.38 5.89
N LEU A 172 -12.13 25.95 6.34
CA LEU A 172 -13.28 25.63 5.46
C LEU A 172 -13.79 26.86 4.69
N ALA A 173 -13.02 27.94 4.65
CA ALA A 173 -13.42 29.32 4.38
C ALA A 173 -13.62 29.64 2.89
N GLN A 174 -13.43 28.68 1.99
CA GLN A 174 -13.67 28.86 0.56
C GLN A 174 -14.38 27.63 0.02
N GLU A 175 -15.62 27.44 0.48
CA GLU A 175 -16.63 26.70 -0.27
C GLU A 175 -16.87 27.48 -1.58
N ILE A 176 -16.74 26.81 -2.72
CA ILE A 176 -16.90 27.39 -4.07
C ILE A 176 -18.14 26.81 -4.73
#